data_AF-A0A3N5DI35-F1
#
_entry.id   AF-A0A3N5DI35-F1
#
_cell.length_a   1.000
_cell.length_b   1.000
_cell.length_c   1.000
_cell.angle_alpha   90.00
_cell.angle_beta   90.00
_cell.angle_gamma   90.00
#
_symmetry.space_group_name_H-M   'P 1'
#
loop_
_entity.id
_entity.type
_entity.pdbx_description
1 polymer ?
#
loop_
_entity_poly.entity_id
_entity_poly.type
_entity_poly.pdbx_seq_one_letter_code
_entity_poly.pdbx_strand_id
1 'polypeptide(L)'
;MKKLILLALSLIPLASFAAPPQPFNFSCGKTGGVYSDGKGGVWVDGQKAAVKQSSPTYWEATSGKTVISIMRTADGNPEISFTRPNRVHGVCLAEDEVSFAPAAQKKTSATSGPSFSCAAVTQGSMEELICQSGTLSALDVKLAATYKKALVKSNNNSMLKAEQRGWIKGRNECWKEDDKNACLQDAYQQRISELQNKYGVKS
;
A
#
# COMPACT_ATOMS: atom_id res chain seq x y z
N MET A 1 -63.86 22.10 -29.86
CA MET A 1 -62.80 22.66 -29.00
C MET A 1 -61.68 21.63 -28.85
N LYS A 2 -60.63 21.68 -29.69
CA LYS A 2 -59.46 20.80 -29.63
C LYS A 2 -58.31 21.60 -29.02
N LYS A 3 -57.93 21.27 -27.78
CA LYS A 3 -56.78 21.89 -27.11
C LYS A 3 -55.50 21.24 -27.65
N LEU A 4 -54.71 22.00 -28.42
CA LEU A 4 -53.34 21.66 -28.75
C LEU A 4 -52.50 21.74 -27.46
N ILE A 5 -51.96 20.60 -27.01
CA ILE A 5 -50.93 20.56 -25.98
C ILE A 5 -49.59 20.58 -26.71
N LEU A 6 -48.89 21.72 -26.65
CA LEU A 6 -47.50 21.86 -27.07
C LEU A 6 -46.62 21.15 -26.03
N LEU A 7 -46.12 19.96 -26.37
CA LEU A 7 -45.03 19.32 -25.62
C LEU A 7 -43.74 20.11 -25.89
N ALA A 8 -43.29 20.88 -24.91
CA ALA A 8 -41.98 21.49 -24.92
C ALA A 8 -40.92 20.38 -24.73
N LEU A 9 -40.23 20.03 -25.83
CA LEU A 9 -39.10 19.10 -25.81
C LEU A 9 -37.89 19.82 -25.20
N SER A 10 -37.76 19.75 -23.87
CA SER A 10 -36.57 20.23 -23.18
C SER A 10 -35.36 19.38 -23.60
N LEU A 11 -34.46 19.95 -24.41
CA LEU A 11 -33.11 19.40 -24.58
C LEU A 11 -32.39 19.50 -23.23
N ILE A 12 -32.41 18.41 -22.47
CA ILE A 12 -31.51 18.22 -21.35
C ILE A 12 -30.13 18.00 -22.00
N PRO A 13 -29.12 18.86 -21.77
CA PRO A 13 -27.78 18.56 -22.21
C PRO A 13 -27.39 17.23 -21.56
N LEU A 14 -27.15 16.21 -22.40
CA LEU A 14 -26.45 15.01 -21.98
C LEU A 14 -25.08 15.47 -21.52
N ALA A 15 -24.93 15.70 -20.21
CA ALA A 15 -23.63 15.74 -19.60
C ALA A 15 -23.03 14.38 -19.90
N SER A 16 -22.12 14.31 -20.89
CA SER A 16 -21.26 13.15 -21.08
C SER A 16 -20.51 12.97 -19.78
N PHE A 17 -21.03 12.09 -18.92
CA PHE A 17 -20.33 11.67 -17.73
C PHE A 17 -19.04 11.04 -18.22
N ALA A 18 -17.94 11.77 -18.05
CA ALA A 18 -16.64 11.30 -18.45
C ALA A 18 -16.36 10.03 -17.65
N ALA A 19 -16.44 8.88 -18.31
CA ALA A 19 -16.29 7.61 -17.64
C ALA A 19 -14.86 7.53 -17.09
N PRO A 20 -14.67 7.19 -15.81
CA PRO A 20 -13.33 7.10 -15.26
C PRO A 20 -12.54 5.97 -15.96
N PRO A 21 -11.20 6.08 -16.01
CA PRO A 21 -10.38 4.95 -16.39
C PRO A 21 -10.64 3.79 -15.42
N GLN A 22 -10.59 2.56 -15.95
CA GLN A 22 -10.72 1.33 -15.17
C GLN A 22 -9.64 1.26 -14.08
N PRO A 23 -9.82 0.50 -12.99
CA PRO A 23 -8.75 0.27 -12.03
C PRO A 23 -7.59 -0.48 -12.69
N PHE A 24 -6.36 -0.04 -12.44
CA PHE A 24 -5.16 -0.69 -12.98
C PHE A 24 -3.93 -0.38 -12.12
N ASN A 25 -2.88 -1.19 -12.28
CA ASN A 25 -1.62 -1.06 -11.56
C ASN A 25 -0.43 -1.43 -12.47
N PHE A 26 0.37 -0.44 -12.85
CA PHE A 26 1.43 -0.60 -13.86
C PHE A 26 2.73 0.10 -13.43
N SER A 27 3.87 -0.43 -13.85
CA SER A 27 5.20 0.16 -13.70
C SER A 27 5.66 0.81 -15.01
N CYS A 28 6.02 2.09 -14.95
CA CYS A 28 6.57 2.83 -16.09
C CYS A 28 8.10 3.00 -15.95
N GLY A 29 8.79 1.98 -15.43
CA GLY A 29 10.24 1.97 -15.22
C GLY A 29 10.71 3.10 -14.31
N LYS A 30 11.67 3.92 -14.78
CA LYS A 30 12.17 5.10 -14.01
C LYS A 30 11.10 6.17 -13.75
N THR A 31 9.91 6.05 -14.33
CA THR A 31 8.77 6.95 -14.05
C THR A 31 8.10 6.63 -12.73
N GLY A 32 8.35 5.43 -12.18
CA GLY A 32 7.62 4.91 -11.05
C GLY A 32 6.30 4.27 -11.47
N GLY A 33 5.47 4.03 -10.46
CA GLY A 33 4.18 3.38 -10.62
C GLY A 33 3.08 4.28 -11.14
N VAL A 34 2.20 3.74 -11.97
CA VAL A 34 0.97 4.37 -12.40
C VAL A 34 -0.20 3.51 -11.92
N TYR A 35 -1.12 4.14 -11.19
CA TYR A 35 -2.28 3.48 -10.60
C TYR A 35 -3.56 4.25 -10.90
N SER A 36 -4.65 3.51 -11.13
CA SER A 36 -6.01 4.04 -11.21
C SER A 36 -6.90 3.33 -10.19
N ASP A 37 -7.74 4.09 -9.48
CA ASP A 37 -8.71 3.54 -8.52
C ASP A 37 -10.03 3.08 -9.15
N GLY A 38 -10.21 3.27 -10.46
CA GLY A 38 -11.48 2.98 -11.14
C GLY A 38 -12.60 3.99 -10.86
N LYS A 39 -12.36 4.99 -10.00
CA LYS A 39 -13.33 6.00 -9.54
C LYS A 39 -12.99 7.40 -10.01
N GLY A 40 -11.99 7.53 -10.89
CA GLY A 40 -11.55 8.79 -11.51
C GLY A 40 -10.25 9.33 -10.94
N GLY A 41 -9.66 8.67 -9.95
CA GLY A 41 -8.31 8.94 -9.48
C GLY A 41 -7.27 8.21 -10.31
N VAL A 42 -6.26 8.94 -10.79
CA VAL A 42 -5.03 8.37 -11.33
C VAL A 42 -3.85 8.96 -10.60
N TRP A 43 -2.84 8.15 -10.32
CA TRP A 43 -1.62 8.54 -9.63
C TRP A 43 -0.40 8.09 -10.39
N VAL A 44 0.61 8.95 -10.38
CA VAL A 44 1.92 8.74 -11.02
C VAL A 44 2.97 8.95 -9.95
N ASP A 45 3.71 7.89 -9.63
CA ASP A 45 4.68 7.83 -8.53
C ASP A 45 4.10 8.31 -7.18
N GLY A 46 2.85 7.91 -6.92
CA GLY A 46 2.09 8.31 -5.72
C GLY A 46 1.53 9.74 -5.74
N GLN A 47 1.83 10.56 -6.76
CA GLN A 47 1.25 11.89 -6.91
C GLN A 47 -0.05 11.84 -7.72
N LYS A 48 -1.12 12.47 -7.22
CA LYS A 48 -2.40 12.51 -7.92
C LYS A 48 -2.27 13.31 -9.21
N ALA A 49 -2.61 12.68 -10.32
CA ALA A 49 -2.55 13.28 -11.64
C ALA A 49 -3.86 14.00 -11.99
N ALA A 50 -3.76 15.03 -12.83
CA ALA A 50 -4.91 15.65 -13.47
C ALA A 50 -5.34 14.76 -14.64
N VAL A 51 -6.53 14.18 -14.57
CA VAL A 51 -7.07 13.28 -15.59
C VAL A 51 -7.99 14.03 -16.51
N LYS A 52 -7.74 13.96 -17.82
CA LYS A 52 -8.61 14.46 -18.87
C LYS A 52 -9.00 13.32 -19.79
N GLN A 53 -10.29 13.14 -20.01
CA GLN A 53 -10.78 12.22 -21.03
C GLN A 53 -10.74 12.94 -22.39
N SER A 54 -10.05 12.35 -23.37
CA SER A 54 -10.03 12.88 -24.74
C SER A 54 -10.91 12.06 -25.69
N SER A 55 -11.21 10.79 -25.36
CA SER A 55 -12.19 9.96 -26.07
C SER A 55 -12.87 8.95 -25.13
N PRO A 56 -13.95 8.26 -25.57
CA PRO A 56 -14.60 7.21 -24.76
C PRO A 56 -13.66 6.10 -24.27
N THR A 57 -12.55 5.87 -24.96
CA THR A 57 -11.57 4.82 -24.67
C THR A 57 -10.18 5.35 -24.34
N TYR A 58 -10.00 6.68 -24.21
CA TYR A 58 -8.69 7.30 -24.05
C TYR A 58 -8.68 8.45 -23.04
N TRP A 59 -7.70 8.41 -22.14
CA TRP A 59 -7.46 9.42 -21.10
C TRP A 59 -6.00 9.84 -21.08
N GLU A 60 -5.77 11.11 -20.76
CA GLU A 60 -4.46 11.66 -20.41
C GLU A 60 -4.42 12.00 -18.92
N ALA A 61 -3.47 11.42 -18.20
CA ALA A 61 -3.20 11.76 -16.81
C ALA A 61 -1.87 12.52 -16.72
N THR A 62 -1.94 13.79 -16.31
CA THR A 62 -0.76 14.66 -16.21
C THR A 62 -0.32 14.80 -14.76
N SER A 63 0.96 14.49 -14.49
CA SER A 63 1.62 14.70 -13.19
C SER A 63 2.94 15.43 -13.40
N GLY A 64 3.00 16.70 -13.01
CA GLY A 64 4.15 17.57 -13.28
C GLY A 64 4.43 17.70 -14.79
N LYS A 65 5.58 17.21 -15.25
CA LYS A 65 5.97 17.21 -16.67
C LYS A 65 5.74 15.84 -17.35
N THR A 66 5.23 14.86 -16.62
CA THR A 66 4.94 13.53 -17.16
C THR A 66 3.48 13.47 -17.60
N VAL A 67 3.25 13.01 -18.82
CA VAL A 67 1.91 12.69 -19.35
C VAL A 67 1.81 11.18 -19.47
N ILE A 68 0.75 10.60 -18.90
CA ILE A 68 0.41 9.19 -19.05
C ILE A 68 -0.77 9.08 -20.00
N SER A 69 -0.60 8.33 -21.07
CA SER A 69 -1.65 7.96 -22.02
C SER A 69 -2.24 6.63 -21.60
N ILE A 70 -3.56 6.59 -21.39
CA ILE A 70 -4.28 5.40 -20.93
C ILE A 70 -5.30 5.06 -22.01
N MET A 71 -5.13 3.91 -22.67
CA MET A 71 -6.04 3.43 -23.71
C MET A 71 -6.73 2.16 -23.26
N ARG A 72 -8.06 2.14 -23.32
CA ARG A 72 -8.88 0.97 -23.02
C ARG A 72 -8.83 0.00 -24.20
N THR A 73 -8.50 -1.24 -23.93
CA THR A 73 -8.56 -2.36 -24.88
C THR A 73 -9.82 -3.20 -24.61
N ALA A 74 -10.20 -4.05 -25.58
CA ALA A 74 -11.34 -4.96 -25.43
C ALA A 74 -11.06 -6.08 -24.41
N ASP A 75 -9.79 -6.43 -24.22
CA ASP A 75 -9.33 -7.53 -23.36
C ASP A 75 -9.35 -7.16 -21.86
N GLY A 76 -9.77 -5.94 -21.53
CA GLY A 76 -9.89 -5.43 -20.17
C GLY A 76 -8.60 -4.85 -19.59
N ASN A 77 -7.42 -5.23 -20.12
CA ASN A 77 -6.14 -4.69 -19.66
C ASN A 77 -5.70 -3.46 -20.49
N PRO A 78 -5.64 -2.24 -19.91
CA PRO A 78 -5.36 -1.05 -20.68
C PRO A 78 -3.92 -1.00 -21.20
N GLU A 79 -3.73 -0.41 -22.38
CA GLU A 79 -2.41 -0.04 -22.86
C GLU A 79 -2.01 1.31 -22.25
N ILE A 80 -0.87 1.33 -21.57
CA ILE A 80 -0.41 2.52 -20.85
C ILE A 80 0.98 2.90 -21.36
N SER A 81 1.14 4.18 -21.71
CA SER A 81 2.44 4.76 -22.07
C SER A 81 2.68 6.09 -21.36
N PHE A 82 3.95 6.47 -21.26
CA PHE A 82 4.35 7.75 -20.67
C PHE A 82 5.15 8.59 -21.65
N THR A 83 5.02 9.91 -21.51
CA THR A 83 5.84 10.90 -22.22
C THR A 83 6.37 11.93 -21.22
N ARG A 84 7.63 12.32 -21.40
CA ARG A 84 8.34 13.32 -20.61
C ARG A 84 9.10 14.30 -21.50
N PRO A 85 9.61 15.42 -20.95
CA PRO A 85 10.55 16.29 -21.65
C PRO A 85 11.76 15.53 -22.19
N ASN A 86 12.46 16.15 -23.14
CA ASN A 86 13.65 15.58 -23.80
C ASN A 86 13.37 14.28 -24.58
N ARG A 87 12.16 14.14 -25.13
CA ARG A 87 11.72 12.98 -25.93
C ARG A 87 11.79 11.64 -25.17
N VAL A 88 11.77 11.67 -23.85
CA VAL A 88 11.77 10.44 -23.05
C VAL A 88 10.36 9.88 -23.03
N HIS A 89 10.17 8.70 -23.61
CA HIS A 89 8.87 8.01 -23.72
C HIS A 89 9.05 6.51 -23.52
N GLY A 90 7.96 5.80 -23.23
CA GLY A 90 7.99 4.36 -23.07
C GLY A 90 6.62 3.79 -22.71
N VAL A 91 6.55 2.46 -22.65
CA VAL A 91 5.35 1.72 -22.23
C VAL A 91 5.44 1.35 -20.76
N CYS A 92 4.28 1.27 -20.12
CA CYS A 92 4.09 0.80 -18.76
C CYS A 92 3.80 -0.72 -18.83
N LEU A 93 4.38 -1.51 -17.93
CA LEU A 93 4.13 -2.94 -17.81
C LEU A 93 3.24 -3.22 -16.61
N ALA A 94 2.37 -4.23 -16.70
CA ALA A 94 1.56 -4.67 -15.57
C ALA A 94 2.48 -5.26 -14.49
N GLU A 95 2.19 -4.96 -13.23
CA GLU A 95 2.91 -5.50 -12.07
C GLU A 95 1.90 -6.11 -11.10
N ASP A 96 2.05 -7.40 -10.82
CA ASP A 96 1.11 -8.14 -9.96
C ASP A 96 1.55 -8.14 -8.49
N GLU A 97 2.81 -7.78 -8.20
CA GLU A 97 3.39 -7.88 -6.85
C GLU A 97 3.55 -6.52 -6.14
N VAL A 98 3.52 -5.40 -6.88
CA VAL A 98 3.81 -4.07 -6.33
C VAL A 98 2.60 -3.16 -6.48
N SER A 99 1.95 -2.78 -5.37
CA SER A 99 0.84 -1.82 -5.42
C SER A 99 1.33 -0.38 -5.48
N PHE A 100 0.89 0.35 -6.51
CA PHE A 100 1.13 1.79 -6.69
C PHE A 100 -0.05 2.66 -6.26
N ALA A 101 -1.03 2.05 -5.58
CA ALA A 101 -2.14 2.78 -5.00
C ALA A 101 -1.64 3.76 -3.93
N PRO A 102 -2.16 5.00 -3.91
CA PRO A 102 -1.87 5.95 -2.86
C PRO A 102 -2.66 5.55 -1.63
N ALA A 103 -2.06 4.71 -0.82
CA ALA A 103 -2.45 4.62 0.57
C ALA A 103 -2.19 5.99 1.22
N ALA A 104 -3.21 6.54 1.87
CA ALA A 104 -2.96 7.37 3.03
C ALA A 104 -2.30 6.50 4.12
N GLN A 105 -1.01 6.18 3.95
CA GLN A 105 0.04 6.30 4.96
C GLN A 105 1.32 5.56 4.56
N LYS A 106 2.38 6.37 4.59
CA LYS A 106 3.76 6.06 4.98
C LYS A 106 4.47 4.93 4.24
N LYS A 107 5.25 5.40 3.26
CA LYS A 107 6.64 4.97 3.05
C LYS A 107 7.32 4.67 4.40
N THR A 108 7.60 3.41 4.63
CA THR A 108 8.96 2.96 4.88
C THR A 108 9.15 1.71 4.05
N SER A 109 10.03 1.79 3.05
CA SER A 109 10.78 0.64 2.57
C SER A 109 11.57 0.12 3.78
N ALA A 110 10.91 -0.62 4.66
CA ALA A 110 11.61 -1.52 5.55
C ALA A 110 12.15 -2.62 4.65
N THR A 111 13.40 -3.00 4.87
CA THR A 111 13.89 -4.36 4.63
C THR A 111 12.71 -5.32 4.58
N SER A 112 12.51 -6.01 3.46
CA SER A 112 11.39 -6.93 3.24
C SER A 112 11.49 -8.11 4.21
N GLY A 113 11.11 -7.87 5.47
CA GLY A 113 11.33 -8.78 6.58
C GLY A 113 11.26 -8.09 7.95
N PRO A 114 11.32 -8.90 9.02
CA PRO A 114 11.30 -8.44 10.41
C PRO A 114 12.61 -7.74 10.79
N SER A 115 12.75 -7.34 12.04
CA SER A 115 13.97 -6.73 12.60
C SER A 115 15.15 -7.72 12.74
N PHE A 116 14.97 -8.98 12.34
CA PHE A 116 15.98 -10.03 12.31
C PHE A 116 16.14 -10.62 10.90
N SER A 117 17.24 -11.35 10.68
CA SER A 117 17.53 -11.96 9.38
C SER A 117 16.69 -13.23 9.14
N CYS A 118 15.95 -13.24 8.03
CA CYS A 118 15.21 -14.43 7.57
C CYS A 118 16.10 -15.50 6.93
N ALA A 119 17.37 -15.20 6.62
CA ALA A 119 18.24 -16.12 5.88
C ALA A 119 18.65 -17.37 6.69
N ALA A 120 18.49 -17.35 8.01
CA ALA A 120 18.95 -18.41 8.92
C ALA A 120 17.86 -18.89 9.89
N VAL A 121 16.57 -18.67 9.56
CA VAL A 121 15.46 -19.16 10.39
C VAL A 121 15.29 -20.67 10.21
N THR A 122 14.96 -21.36 11.29
CA THR A 122 14.66 -22.80 11.23
C THR A 122 13.29 -23.03 10.59
N GLN A 123 13.20 -23.98 9.68
CA GLN A 123 11.93 -24.36 9.07
C GLN A 123 10.94 -24.88 10.12
N GLY A 124 9.67 -24.50 10.02
CA GLY A 124 8.61 -24.79 10.98
C GLY A 124 8.63 -23.93 12.24
N SER A 125 9.54 -22.97 12.35
CA SER A 125 9.60 -22.04 13.49
C SER A 125 8.56 -20.92 13.39
N MET A 126 8.29 -20.25 14.50
CA MET A 126 7.45 -19.05 14.47
C MET A 126 8.15 -17.89 13.73
N GLU A 127 9.49 -17.85 13.76
CA GLU A 127 10.30 -16.89 13.01
C GLU A 127 10.13 -17.03 11.50
N GLU A 128 9.95 -18.25 10.97
CA GLU A 128 9.61 -18.46 9.56
C GLU A 128 8.25 -17.85 9.21
N LEU A 129 7.22 -18.09 10.04
CA LEU A 129 5.89 -17.48 9.87
C LEU A 129 5.96 -15.95 9.89
N ILE A 130 6.78 -15.38 10.77
CA ILE A 130 7.01 -13.94 10.83
C ILE A 130 7.67 -13.44 9.54
N CYS A 131 8.68 -14.15 9.03
CA CYS A 131 9.38 -13.83 7.79
C CYS A 131 8.49 -13.89 6.55
N GLN A 132 7.53 -14.81 6.50
CA GLN A 132 6.62 -14.98 5.37
C GLN A 132 5.41 -14.01 5.42
N SER A 133 5.16 -13.37 6.56
CA SER A 133 4.02 -12.48 6.75
C SER A 133 4.44 -11.02 6.84
N GLY A 134 4.03 -10.20 5.86
CA GLY A 134 4.29 -8.76 5.86
C GLY A 134 3.72 -8.05 7.10
N THR A 135 2.54 -8.47 7.57
CA THR A 135 1.91 -7.92 8.78
C THR A 135 2.71 -8.25 10.03
N LEU A 136 3.14 -9.51 10.21
CA LEU A 136 3.93 -9.91 11.38
C LEU A 136 5.32 -9.31 11.35
N SER A 137 5.96 -9.25 10.18
CA SER A 137 7.23 -8.56 9.99
C SER A 137 7.15 -7.08 10.37
N ALA A 138 6.08 -6.38 9.98
CA ALA A 138 5.86 -4.99 10.35
C ALA A 138 5.65 -4.82 11.87
N LEU A 139 4.95 -5.75 12.52
CA LEU A 139 4.78 -5.75 13.98
C LEU A 139 6.11 -6.00 14.71
N ASP A 140 6.95 -6.90 14.20
CA ASP A 140 8.29 -7.14 14.75
C ASP A 140 9.19 -5.90 14.65
N VAL A 141 9.22 -5.23 13.49
CA VAL A 141 9.93 -3.95 13.31
C VAL A 141 9.42 -2.88 14.28
N LYS A 142 8.10 -2.76 14.43
CA LYS A 142 7.49 -1.80 15.36
C LYS A 142 7.86 -2.10 16.81
N LEU A 143 7.86 -3.37 17.20
CA LEU A 143 8.28 -3.78 18.53
C LEU A 143 9.76 -3.46 18.77
N ALA A 144 10.64 -3.76 17.82
CA ALA A 144 12.07 -3.46 17.94
C ALA A 144 12.33 -1.96 18.14
N ALA A 145 11.64 -1.10 17.39
CA ALA A 145 11.71 0.35 17.56
C ALA A 145 11.20 0.81 18.93
N THR A 146 10.06 0.27 19.39
CA THR A 146 9.47 0.57 20.70
C THR A 146 10.40 0.15 21.84
N TYR A 147 10.96 -1.06 21.75
CA TYR A 147 11.91 -1.61 22.70
C TYR A 147 13.19 -0.77 22.77
N LYS A 148 13.73 -0.30 21.64
CA LYS A 148 14.89 0.61 21.62
C LYS A 148 14.60 1.91 22.38
N LYS A 149 13.41 2.51 22.20
CA LYS A 149 12.98 3.70 22.96
C LYS A 149 12.89 3.39 24.46
N ALA A 150 12.31 2.25 24.83
CA ALA A 150 12.18 1.80 26.22
C ALA A 150 13.54 1.55 26.89
N LEU A 151 14.52 0.99 26.17
CA LEU A 151 15.89 0.84 26.66
C LEU A 151 16.54 2.17 27.00
N VAL A 152 16.38 3.18 26.15
CA VAL A 152 16.93 4.53 26.42
C VAL A 152 16.27 5.13 27.67
N LYS A 153 14.93 5.08 27.74
CA LYS A 153 14.15 5.58 28.88
C LYS A 153 14.49 4.90 30.20
N SER A 154 14.80 3.61 30.16
CA SER A 154 15.16 2.81 31.34
C SER A 154 16.65 2.86 31.68
N ASN A 155 17.44 3.70 31.00
CA ASN A 155 18.89 3.76 31.14
C ASN A 155 19.57 2.39 30.94
N ASN A 156 19.20 1.70 29.86
CA ASN A 156 19.73 0.39 29.46
C ASN A 156 19.57 -0.73 30.50
N ASN A 157 18.49 -0.69 31.28
CA ASN A 157 18.19 -1.64 32.35
C ASN A 157 18.34 -3.11 31.90
N SER A 158 19.13 -3.88 32.66
CA SER A 158 19.42 -5.30 32.39
C SER A 158 18.19 -6.20 32.54
N MET A 159 17.28 -5.86 33.46
CA MET A 159 16.01 -6.57 33.66
C MET A 159 15.13 -6.46 32.42
N LEU A 160 14.97 -5.25 31.85
CA LEU A 160 14.20 -5.07 30.61
C LEU A 160 14.77 -5.91 29.45
N LYS A 161 16.10 -6.03 29.36
CA LYS A 161 16.74 -6.92 28.37
C LYS A 161 16.42 -8.38 28.61
N ALA A 162 16.38 -8.82 29.87
CA ALA A 162 16.01 -10.18 30.24
C ALA A 162 14.53 -10.47 29.95
N GLU A 163 13.64 -9.55 30.34
CA GLU A 163 12.21 -9.61 30.03
C GLU A 163 11.97 -9.73 28.52
N GLN A 164 12.66 -8.93 27.70
CA GLN A 164 12.50 -9.00 26.25
C GLN A 164 12.95 -10.35 25.67
N ARG A 165 14.06 -10.91 26.15
CA ARG A 165 14.49 -12.26 25.74
C ARG A 165 13.49 -13.34 26.18
N GLY A 166 12.93 -13.21 27.39
CA GLY A 166 11.91 -14.11 27.91
C GLY A 166 10.62 -14.03 27.08
N TRP A 167 10.20 -12.82 26.70
CA TRP A 167 9.05 -12.60 25.86
C TRP A 167 9.19 -13.25 24.48
N ILE A 168 10.36 -13.17 23.83
CA ILE A 168 10.60 -13.85 22.54
C ILE A 168 10.35 -15.37 22.65
N LYS A 169 10.80 -15.99 23.74
CA LYS A 169 10.54 -17.42 24.01
C LYS A 169 9.05 -17.68 24.19
N GLY A 170 8.36 -16.84 24.96
CA GLY A 170 6.91 -16.94 25.19
C GLY A 170 6.10 -16.78 23.89
N ARG A 171 6.45 -15.80 23.05
CA ARG A 171 5.85 -15.63 21.71
C ARG A 171 5.97 -16.91 20.88
N ASN A 172 7.10 -17.61 20.97
CA ASN A 172 7.30 -18.82 20.18
C ASN A 172 6.38 -19.96 20.61
N GLU A 173 5.81 -19.95 21.82
CA GLU A 173 4.79 -20.91 22.27
C GLU A 173 3.49 -20.87 21.45
N CYS A 174 3.29 -19.85 20.60
CA CYS A 174 2.22 -19.83 19.61
C CYS A 174 2.22 -21.06 18.68
N TRP A 175 3.29 -21.84 18.62
CA TRP A 175 3.31 -23.13 17.92
C TRP A 175 2.20 -24.09 18.39
N LYS A 176 1.75 -23.95 19.64
CA LYS A 176 0.70 -24.77 20.28
C LYS A 176 -0.71 -24.37 19.87
N GLU A 177 -0.89 -23.17 19.32
CA GLU A 177 -2.19 -22.65 18.94
C GLU A 177 -2.62 -23.14 17.55
N ASP A 178 -3.94 -23.26 17.37
CA ASP A 178 -4.55 -23.56 16.08
C ASP A 178 -4.31 -22.39 15.09
N ASP A 179 -4.63 -21.16 15.52
CA ASP A 179 -4.33 -19.94 14.77
C ASP A 179 -3.03 -19.28 15.26
N LYS A 180 -1.91 -19.75 14.71
CA LYS A 180 -0.58 -19.23 15.00
C LYS A 180 -0.42 -17.77 14.59
N ASN A 181 -1.10 -17.33 13.53
CA ASN A 181 -1.00 -15.95 13.06
C ASN A 181 -1.68 -14.99 14.03
N ALA A 182 -2.90 -15.32 14.48
CA ALA A 182 -3.60 -14.53 15.49
C ALA A 182 -2.81 -14.47 16.80
N CYS A 183 -2.31 -15.62 17.28
CA CYS A 183 -1.47 -15.67 18.48
C CYS A 183 -0.25 -14.76 18.39
N LEU A 184 0.47 -14.79 17.26
CA LEU A 184 1.65 -13.94 17.05
C LEU A 184 1.27 -12.46 17.01
N GLN A 185 0.19 -12.09 16.31
CA GLN A 185 -0.29 -10.71 16.25
C GLN A 185 -0.62 -10.18 17.65
N ASP A 186 -1.37 -10.94 18.43
CA ASP A 186 -1.75 -10.57 19.79
C ASP A 186 -0.52 -10.43 20.69
N ALA A 187 0.41 -11.38 20.63
CA ALA A 187 1.65 -11.33 21.40
C ALA A 187 2.47 -10.07 21.10
N TYR A 188 2.59 -9.67 19.82
CA TYR A 188 3.27 -8.43 19.44
C TYR A 188 2.52 -7.19 19.94
N GLN A 189 1.21 -7.12 19.73
CA GLN A 189 0.41 -5.95 20.10
C GLN A 189 0.40 -5.72 21.62
N GLN A 190 0.27 -6.80 22.39
CA GLN A 190 0.33 -6.75 23.85
C GLN A 190 1.69 -6.24 24.32
N ARG A 191 2.80 -6.80 23.79
CA ARG A 191 4.14 -6.38 24.21
C ARG A 191 4.46 -4.94 23.83
N ILE A 192 4.05 -4.49 22.65
CA ILE A 192 4.19 -3.10 22.22
C ILE A 192 3.47 -2.20 23.24
N SER A 193 2.21 -2.51 23.54
CA SER A 193 1.40 -1.71 24.47
C SER A 193 1.98 -1.69 25.88
N GLU A 194 2.46 -2.84 26.38
CA GLU A 194 3.13 -2.96 27.66
C GLU A 194 4.35 -2.04 27.76
N LEU A 195 5.24 -2.09 26.76
CA LEU A 195 6.45 -1.24 26.73
C LEU A 195 6.11 0.24 26.61
N GLN A 196 5.10 0.58 25.81
CA GLN A 196 4.62 1.95 25.65
C GLN A 196 4.09 2.51 26.97
N ASN A 197 3.28 1.73 27.69
CA ASN A 197 2.67 2.12 28.95
C ASN A 197 3.71 2.19 30.08
N LYS A 198 4.55 1.17 30.24
CA LYS A 198 5.55 1.06 31.32
C LYS A 198 6.64 2.14 31.23
N TYR A 199 7.04 2.53 30.02
CA TYR A 199 8.16 3.48 29.81
C TYR A 199 7.72 4.84 29.22
N GLY A 200 6.43 5.03 28.96
CA GLY A 200 5.89 6.25 28.35
C GLY A 200 6.54 6.57 27.01
N VAL A 201 6.70 5.55 26.16
CA VAL A 201 7.26 5.68 24.80
C VAL A 201 6.14 5.66 23.77
N LYS A 202 6.15 6.59 22.83
CA LYS A 202 5.14 6.64 21.75
C LYS A 202 5.56 5.79 20.56
N SER A 203 4.58 5.19 19.88
CA SER A 203 4.71 4.47 18.59
C SER A 203 5.58 5.24 17.61
#